data_AF-A0A918AIQ7-F1
#
_entry.id   AF-A0A918AIQ7-F1
#
_cell.length_a   1.000
_cell.length_b   1.000
_cell.length_c   1.000
_cell.angle_alpha   90.00
_cell.angle_beta   90.00
_cell.angle_gamma   90.00
#
_symmetry.space_group_name_H-M   'P 1'
#
loop_
_entity.id
_entity.type
_entity.pdbx_description
1 polymer ?
#
loop_
_entity_poly.entity_id
_entity_poly.type
_entity_poly.pdbx_seq_one_letter_code
_entity_poly.pdbx_strand_id
1 'polypeptide(L)'
;MGGVLVTLAVAVGTACAQMFMKAASRPGLGGRSHGLRRDDLLFWTDWIIAASVALIGSALALSFAGKPVPPLQLVASFLALLLGVTAFPIFLRSFAYAGRAEMEKWGWVVTANLVGIVFLLSAVLLGVRVYEFS
;
A
#
# COMPACT_ATOMS: atom_id res chain seq x y z
N MET A 1 -16.81 12.39 -10.17
CA MET A 1 -16.83 12.64 -8.70
C MET A 1 -17.31 11.47 -7.83
N GLY A 2 -18.50 10.88 -8.03
CA GLY A 2 -18.98 9.77 -7.17
C GLY A 2 -18.09 8.52 -7.16
N GLY A 3 -17.54 8.13 -8.33
CA GLY A 3 -16.65 6.98 -8.45
C GLY A 3 -15.34 7.11 -7.65
N VAL A 4 -14.73 8.30 -7.61
CA VAL A 4 -13.51 8.55 -6.84
C VAL A 4 -13.74 8.29 -5.36
N LEU A 5 -14.84 8.83 -4.80
CA LEU A 5 -15.18 8.67 -3.39
C LEU A 5 -15.43 7.20 -3.01
N VAL A 6 -16.11 6.45 -3.88
CA VAL A 6 -16.34 5.01 -3.67
C VAL A 6 -15.02 4.24 -3.67
N THR A 7 -14.15 4.47 -4.65
CA THR A 7 -12.87 3.75 -4.73
C THR A 7 -11.94 4.10 -3.58
N LEU A 8 -11.93 5.37 -3.14
CA LEU A 8 -11.19 5.79 -1.94
C LEU A 8 -11.74 5.11 -0.68
N ALA A 9 -13.07 5.08 -0.52
CA ALA A 9 -13.72 4.44 0.62
C ALA A 9 -13.41 2.93 0.67
N VAL A 10 -13.43 2.24 -0.48
CA VAL A 10 -13.06 0.82 -0.58
C VAL A 10 -11.58 0.62 -0.24
N ALA A 11 -10.68 1.45 -0.77
CA ALA A 11 -9.24 1.34 -0.50
C ALA A 11 -8.93 1.54 0.99
N VAL A 12 -9.47 2.59 1.61
CA VAL A 12 -9.31 2.87 3.05
C VAL A 12 -9.97 1.77 3.89
N GLY A 13 -11.19 1.36 3.54
CA GLY A 13 -11.90 0.28 4.24
C GLY A 13 -11.15 -1.05 4.20
N THR A 14 -10.56 -1.39 3.05
CA THR A 14 -9.73 -2.60 2.89
C THR A 14 -8.47 -2.52 3.76
N ALA A 15 -7.78 -1.37 3.78
CA ALA A 15 -6.63 -1.15 4.64
C ALA A 15 -7.00 -1.30 6.14
N CYS A 16 -8.12 -0.69 6.57
CA CYS A 16 -8.63 -0.82 7.94
C CYS A 16 -9.03 -2.26 8.29
N ALA A 17 -9.73 -2.96 7.41
CA ALA A 17 -10.13 -4.35 7.61
C ALA A 17 -8.91 -5.27 7.73
N GLN A 18 -7.88 -5.07 6.90
CA GLN A 18 -6.65 -5.85 6.96
C GLN A 18 -5.88 -5.62 8.27
N MET A 19 -5.80 -4.37 8.74
CA MET A 19 -5.24 -4.04 10.05
C MET A 19 -6.01 -4.75 11.17
N PHE A 20 -7.35 -4.68 11.14
CA PHE A 20 -8.21 -5.32 12.13
C PHE A 20 -8.08 -6.84 12.14
N MET A 21 -8.11 -7.50 10.97
CA MET A 21 -7.99 -8.95 10.85
C MET A 21 -6.66 -9.48 11.39
N LYS A 22 -5.56 -8.77 11.14
CA LYS A 22 -4.24 -9.16 11.68
C LYS A 22 -4.15 -8.92 13.18
N ALA A 23 -4.80 -7.87 13.69
CA ALA A 23 -4.92 -7.63 15.12
C ALA A 23 -5.74 -8.74 15.81
N ALA A 24 -6.86 -9.15 15.21
CA ALA A 24 -7.79 -10.13 15.76
C ALA A 24 -7.32 -11.60 15.64
N SER A 25 -6.49 -11.93 14.65
CA SER A 25 -6.13 -13.33 14.36
C SER A 25 -5.00 -13.92 15.22
N ARG A 26 -4.32 -13.13 16.06
CA ARG A 26 -3.20 -13.64 16.86
C ARG A 26 -3.59 -13.94 18.31
N PRO A 27 -3.56 -15.22 18.76
CA PRO A 27 -3.68 -15.54 20.17
C PRO A 27 -2.49 -14.96 20.96
N GLY A 28 -2.74 -14.59 22.23
CA GLY A 28 -1.69 -14.10 23.12
C GLY A 28 -0.58 -15.15 23.29
N LEU A 29 0.68 -14.74 23.09
CA LEU A 29 1.84 -15.55 23.47
C LEU A 29 1.94 -15.57 25.00
N GLY A 30 2.21 -16.74 25.59
CA GLY A 30 2.26 -16.94 27.04
C GLY A 30 3.00 -15.83 27.78
N GLY A 31 2.26 -15.05 28.58
CA GLY A 31 2.76 -13.90 29.34
C GLY A 31 2.46 -12.51 28.76
N ARG A 32 1.80 -12.38 27.59
CA ARG A 32 1.32 -11.11 27.04
C ARG A 32 -0.16 -11.20 26.66
N SER A 33 -0.94 -10.12 26.88
CA SER A 33 -2.35 -10.10 26.50
C SER A 33 -2.55 -10.15 24.98
N HIS A 34 -1.56 -9.72 24.17
CA HIS A 34 -1.52 -9.81 22.70
C HIS A 34 -0.13 -10.21 22.19
N GLY A 35 -0.07 -11.12 21.22
CA GLY A 35 1.16 -11.69 20.65
C GLY A 35 1.74 -10.95 19.42
N LEU A 36 1.30 -9.71 19.15
CA LEU A 36 1.76 -8.93 18.00
C LEU A 36 3.12 -8.28 18.27
N ARG A 37 4.10 -8.53 17.39
CA ARG A 37 5.33 -7.74 17.30
C ARG A 37 5.08 -6.51 16.42
N ARG A 38 5.89 -5.47 16.56
CA ARG A 38 5.75 -4.22 15.78
C ARG A 38 5.88 -4.46 14.27
N ASP A 39 6.76 -5.38 13.88
CA ASP A 39 6.94 -5.79 12.49
C ASP A 39 5.69 -6.47 11.91
N ASP A 40 4.86 -7.09 12.76
CA ASP A 40 3.60 -7.68 12.34
C ASP A 40 2.56 -6.61 11.97
N LEU A 41 2.77 -5.35 12.33
CA LEU A 41 1.85 -4.24 12.02
C LEU A 41 2.31 -3.43 10.80
N LEU A 42 3.29 -3.93 10.04
CA LEU A 42 3.65 -3.39 8.73
C LEU A 42 2.74 -3.98 7.65
N PHE A 43 2.00 -3.11 6.96
CA PHE A 43 1.09 -3.43 5.86
C PHE A 43 1.43 -2.69 4.57
N TRP A 44 2.43 -1.82 4.63
CA TRP A 44 2.84 -0.97 3.51
C TRP A 44 3.15 -1.79 2.25
N THR A 45 3.74 -2.98 2.40
CA THR A 45 4.05 -3.88 1.27
C THR A 45 2.78 -4.31 0.54
N ASP A 46 1.76 -4.74 1.29
CA ASP A 46 0.49 -5.20 0.73
C ASP A 46 -0.20 -4.07 -0.04
N TRP A 47 -0.14 -2.85 0.51
CA TRP A 47 -0.77 -1.67 -0.10
C TRP A 47 -0.02 -1.18 -1.34
N ILE A 48 1.31 -1.24 -1.35
CA ILE A 48 2.12 -0.93 -2.54
C ILE A 48 1.89 -1.97 -3.65
N ILE A 49 1.82 -3.26 -3.31
CA ILE A 49 1.50 -4.31 -4.27
C ILE A 49 0.11 -4.09 -4.85
N ALA A 50 -0.90 -3.85 -4.00
CA ALA A 50 -2.26 -3.57 -4.43
C ALA A 50 -2.33 -2.34 -5.35
N ALA A 51 -1.64 -1.24 -4.98
CA ALA A 51 -1.53 -0.03 -5.79
C ALA A 51 -0.92 -0.32 -7.17
N SER A 52 0.16 -1.10 -7.20
CA SER A 52 0.87 -1.46 -8.44
C SER A 52 0.00 -2.34 -9.34
N VAL A 53 -0.66 -3.35 -8.78
CA VAL A 53 -1.60 -4.22 -9.51
C VAL A 53 -2.77 -3.41 -10.06
N ALA A 54 -3.34 -2.48 -9.29
CA ALA A 54 -4.44 -1.64 -9.75
C ALA A 54 -4.02 -0.72 -10.92
N LEU A 55 -2.85 -0.09 -10.85
CA LEU A 55 -2.33 0.77 -11.91
C LEU A 55 -1.99 -0.01 -13.19
N ILE A 56 -1.36 -1.18 -13.07
CA ILE A 56 -1.05 -2.05 -14.20
C ILE A 56 -2.33 -2.61 -14.82
N GLY A 57 -3.26 -3.09 -13.99
CA GLY A 57 -4.54 -3.63 -14.44
C GLY A 57 -5.37 -2.61 -15.20
N SER A 58 -5.40 -1.35 -14.74
CA SER A 58 -6.09 -0.27 -15.46
C SER A 58 -5.40 0.11 -16.78
N ALA A 59 -4.07 0.09 -16.84
CA ALA A 59 -3.33 0.31 -18.08
C ALA A 59 -3.58 -0.81 -19.11
N LEU A 60 -3.61 -2.07 -18.66
CA LEU A 60 -3.96 -3.22 -19.49
C LEU A 60 -5.42 -3.14 -19.99
N ALA A 61 -6.36 -2.75 -19.12
CA ALA A 61 -7.76 -2.58 -19.51
C ALA A 61 -7.93 -1.52 -20.62
N LEU A 62 -7.22 -0.39 -20.53
CA LEU A 62 -7.19 0.62 -21.59
C LEU A 62 -6.61 0.07 -22.90
N SER A 63 -5.49 -0.66 -22.81
CA SER A 63 -4.82 -1.27 -23.96
C SER A 63 -5.75 -2.25 -24.69
N PHE A 64 -6.44 -3.12 -23.94
CA PHE A 64 -7.42 -4.06 -24.50
C PHE A 64 -8.64 -3.36 -25.13
N ALA A 65 -9.01 -2.19 -24.61
CA ALA A 65 -10.05 -1.36 -25.20
C ALA A 65 -9.57 -0.52 -26.41
N GLY A 66 -8.30 -0.64 -26.81
CA GLY A 66 -7.70 0.15 -27.89
C GLY A 66 -7.56 1.64 -27.56
N LYS A 67 -7.66 2.01 -26.27
CA LYS A 67 -7.56 3.40 -25.81
C LYS A 67 -6.12 3.75 -25.47
N PRO A 68 -5.70 5.01 -25.65
CA PRO A 68 -4.36 5.44 -25.31
C PRO A 68 -4.12 5.33 -23.80
N VAL A 69 -2.99 4.75 -23.40
CA VAL A 69 -2.58 4.68 -22.00
C VAL A 69 -1.86 5.97 -21.63
N PRO A 70 -2.32 6.72 -20.61
CA PRO A 70 -1.64 7.93 -20.16
C PRO A 70 -0.20 7.63 -19.71
N PRO A 71 0.82 8.32 -20.23
CA PRO A 71 2.22 8.09 -19.84
C PRO A 71 2.45 8.27 -18.33
N LEU A 72 1.72 9.20 -17.71
CA LEU A 72 1.78 9.44 -16.27
C LEU A 72 1.42 8.20 -15.44
N GLN A 73 0.48 7.37 -15.93
CA GLN A 73 0.08 6.15 -15.25
C GLN A 73 1.18 5.08 -15.31
N LEU A 74 1.87 4.97 -16.45
CA LEU A 74 3.02 4.07 -16.60
C LEU A 74 4.19 4.49 -15.70
N VAL A 75 4.51 5.79 -15.68
CA VAL A 75 5.54 6.35 -14.81
C VAL A 75 5.18 6.14 -13.34
N ALA A 76 3.94 6.42 -12.95
CA ALA A 76 3.48 6.21 -11.57
C ALA A 76 3.55 4.73 -11.16
N SER A 77 3.19 3.81 -12.06
CA SER A 77 3.29 2.36 -11.81
C SER A 77 4.75 1.94 -11.58
N PHE A 78 5.65 2.42 -12.43
CA PHE A 78 7.07 2.13 -12.33
C PHE A 78 7.68 2.70 -11.03
N LEU A 79 7.35 3.95 -10.68
CA LEU A 79 7.81 4.58 -9.44
C LEU A 79 7.23 3.88 -8.21
N ALA A 80 5.97 3.46 -8.22
CA ALA A 80 5.37 2.71 -7.12
C ALA A 80 6.08 1.38 -6.87
N LEU A 81 6.39 0.64 -7.93
CA LEU A 81 7.16 -0.60 -7.83
C LEU A 81 8.60 -0.36 -7.41
N LEU A 82 9.30 0.58 -8.04
CA LEU A 82 10.71 0.84 -7.75
C LEU A 82 10.91 1.36 -6.33
N LEU A 83 10.14 2.37 -5.93
CA LEU A 83 10.28 2.96 -4.61
C LEU A 83 9.76 2.01 -3.53
N GLY A 84 8.64 1.35 -3.79
CA GLY A 84 8.02 0.45 -2.84
C GLY A 84 8.75 -0.87 -2.64
N VAL A 85 9.28 -1.48 -3.70
CA VAL A 85 9.93 -2.80 -3.60
C VAL A 85 11.43 -2.68 -3.32
N THR A 86 12.07 -1.56 -3.69
CA THR A 86 13.52 -1.39 -3.55
C THR A 86 13.89 -0.32 -2.53
N ALA A 87 13.57 0.95 -2.81
CA ALA A 87 14.08 2.06 -2.00
C ALA A 87 13.55 2.03 -0.57
N PHE A 88 12.26 1.75 -0.40
CA PHE A 88 11.59 1.80 0.89
C PHE A 88 11.99 0.68 1.85
N PRO A 89 12.13 -0.60 1.41
CA PRO A 89 12.73 -1.67 2.22
C PRO A 89 14.14 -1.36 2.68
N ILE A 90 14.99 -0.85 1.79
CA ILE A 90 16.38 -0.51 2.11
C ILE A 90 16.39 0.62 3.15
N PHE A 91 15.56 1.64 2.95
CA PHE A 91 15.42 2.75 3.90
C PHE A 91 14.96 2.26 5.28
N LEU A 92 13.88 1.48 5.35
CA LEU A 92 13.42 0.93 6.64
C LEU A 92 14.52 0.09 7.29
N ARG A 93 15.19 -0.79 6.53
CA ARG A 93 16.29 -1.62 7.03
C ARG A 93 17.44 -0.81 7.61
N SER A 94 17.81 0.31 6.98
CA SER A 94 18.94 1.13 7.42
C SER A 94 18.62 2.06 8.58
N PHE A 95 17.37 2.54 8.71
CA PHE A 95 17.01 3.61 9.65
C PHE A 95 15.98 3.21 10.71
N ALA A 96 15.14 2.21 10.45
CA ALA A 96 14.05 1.81 11.33
C ALA A 96 14.34 0.53 12.14
N TYR A 97 15.24 -0.32 11.63
CA TYR A 97 15.66 -1.55 12.31
C TYR A 97 16.94 -1.32 13.10
N ALA A 98 16.91 -1.62 14.40
CA ALA A 98 18.11 -1.67 15.22
C ALA A 98 18.91 -2.96 14.90
N GLY A 99 20.18 -3.03 15.33
CA GLY A 99 21.09 -4.17 15.09
C GLY A 99 20.60 -5.56 15.55
N ARG A 100 19.41 -5.66 16.16
CA ARG A 100 18.74 -6.92 16.52
C ARG A 100 17.57 -7.31 15.58
N ALA A 101 17.45 -6.67 14.42
CA ALA A 101 16.41 -6.93 13.43
C ALA A 101 14.96 -6.72 13.93
N GLU A 102 14.77 -5.86 14.95
CA GLU A 102 13.46 -5.44 15.43
C GLU A 102 13.27 -3.93 15.22
N MET A 103 12.05 -3.51 14.90
CA MET A 103 11.69 -2.11 14.73
C MET A 103 11.76 -1.34 16.06
N GLU A 104 12.61 -0.32 16.12
CA GLU A 104 12.96 0.36 17.37
C GLU A 104 11.81 1.21 17.95
N LYS A 105 11.03 1.86 17.06
CA LYS A 105 10.02 2.86 17.43
C LYS A 105 8.69 2.62 16.70
N TRP A 106 7.59 2.80 17.42
CA TRP A 106 6.23 2.77 16.86
C TRP A 106 6.00 3.82 15.76
N GLY A 107 6.71 4.95 15.82
CA GLY A 107 6.67 5.97 14.78
C GLY A 107 7.03 5.41 13.40
N TRP A 108 7.98 4.46 13.31
CA TRP A 108 8.35 3.86 12.04
C TRP A 108 7.26 2.97 11.44
N VAL A 109 6.50 2.26 12.28
CA VAL A 109 5.33 1.46 11.85
C VAL A 109 4.27 2.39 11.23
N VAL A 110 3.96 3.49 11.92
CA VAL A 110 2.99 4.48 11.43
C VAL A 110 3.45 5.11 10.13
N THR A 111 4.70 5.58 10.06
CA THR A 111 5.27 6.17 8.85
C THR A 111 5.25 5.19 7.68
N ALA A 112 5.62 3.93 7.89
CA ALA A 112 5.60 2.93 6.83
C ALA A 112 4.20 2.71 6.26
N ASN A 113 3.20 2.54 7.14
CA ASN A 113 1.82 2.39 6.71
C ASN A 113 1.29 3.65 6.02
N LEU A 114 1.60 4.85 6.51
CA LEU A 114 1.22 6.10 5.84
C LEU A 114 1.79 6.18 4.42
N VAL A 115 3.04 5.79 4.21
CA VAL A 115 3.63 5.71 2.87
C VAL A 115 2.84 4.75 1.98
N GLY A 116 2.54 3.54 2.46
CA GLY A 116 1.71 2.58 1.71
C GLY A 116 0.33 3.12 1.34
N ILE A 117 -0.33 3.83 2.26
CA ILE A 117 -1.63 4.49 2.02
C ILE A 117 -1.48 5.55 0.94
N VAL A 118 -0.44 6.40 1.00
CA VAL A 118 -0.23 7.44 -0.01
C VAL A 118 -0.07 6.83 -1.41
N PHE A 119 0.67 5.73 -1.54
CA PHE A 119 0.78 5.01 -2.82
C PHE A 119 -0.56 4.45 -3.28
N LEU A 120 -1.33 3.84 -2.38
CA LEU A 120 -2.65 3.30 -2.68
C LEU A 120 -3.64 4.40 -3.13
N LEU A 121 -3.70 5.53 -2.41
CA LEU A 121 -4.56 6.66 -2.77
C LEU A 121 -4.12 7.30 -4.10
N SER A 122 -2.82 7.42 -4.34
CA SER A 122 -2.29 7.92 -5.62
C SER A 122 -2.68 7.02 -6.79
N ALA A 123 -2.61 5.70 -6.59
CA ALA A 123 -3.07 4.72 -7.56
C ALA A 123 -4.57 4.83 -7.84
N VAL A 124 -5.39 5.02 -6.80
CA VAL A 124 -6.83 5.26 -6.95
C VAL A 124 -7.11 6.54 -7.74
N LEU A 125 -6.44 7.65 -7.41
CA LEU A 125 -6.66 8.92 -8.10
C LEU A 125 -6.29 8.86 -9.59
N LEU A 126 -5.14 8.25 -9.91
CA LEU A 126 -4.72 8.08 -11.30
C LEU A 126 -5.60 7.06 -12.03
N GLY A 127 -5.96 5.96 -11.37
CA GLY A 127 -6.84 4.94 -11.92
C GLY A 127 -8.26 5.42 -12.17
N VAL A 128 -8.82 6.31 -11.34
CA VAL A 128 -10.17 6.84 -11.58
C VAL A 128 -10.20 7.84 -12.73
N ARG A 129 -9.13 8.63 -12.93
CA ARG A 129 -9.03 9.51 -14.10
C ARG A 129 -9.11 8.75 -15.42
N VAL A 130 -8.60 7.52 -15.47
CA VAL A 130 -8.73 6.64 -16.64
C VAL A 130 -10.20 6.39 -17.02
N TYR A 131 -11.08 6.24 -16.04
CA TYR A 131 -12.52 6.04 -16.28
C TYR A 131 -13.25 7.35 -16.63
N GLU A 132 -12.76 8.51 -16.17
CA GLU A 132 -13.35 9.82 -16.52
C GLU A 132 -12.91 10.30 -17.92
N PHE A 133 -11.76 9.85 -18.43
CA PHE A 133 -11.32 10.09 -19.82
C PHE A 133 -11.77 8.99 -20.81
N SER A 134 -12.52 8.00 -20.34
CA SER A 134 -13.06 6.87 -21.12
C SER A 134 -14.44 7.13 -21.65
#